data_AF-A0A485KIY6-F1
#
_entry.id   AF-A0A485KIY6-F1
#
_cell.length_a   1.000
_cell.length_b   1.000
_cell.length_c   1.000
_cell.angle_alpha   90.00
_cell.angle_beta   90.00
_cell.angle_gamma   90.00
#
_symmetry.space_group_name_H-M   'P 1'
#
loop_
_entity.id
_entity.type
_entity.pdbx_description
1 polymer ?
#
loop_
_entity_poly.entity_id
_entity_poly.type
_entity_poly.pdbx_seq_one_letter_code
_entity_poly.pdbx_strand_id
1 'polypeptide(L)'
;MAEDALDRAFRRLPDAAVKWPSKTTQEDWAKLTNAKEPLVHGVFGFVDGKNYRVQSLSNVDLQNAQYDCWLHCVFVTVCLCFGVDGTIIWARHNCPGSWNDGAMSRSLQARMADDRRVAPGIKVASDSAFPVAGRCAGRIITPLKECDLERHPHSQRAALHTMSDCITSLRQAVEWEMGDAGNVYRQLMHPLTYNPVVRG
;
A
#
# COMPACT_ATOMS: atom_id res chain seq x y z
N MET A 1 -19.74 7.13 10.90
CA MET A 1 -19.31 6.97 9.49
C MET A 1 -19.03 5.50 9.20
N ALA A 2 -18.86 5.08 7.94
CA ALA A 2 -18.47 3.69 7.63
C ALA A 2 -17.17 3.32 8.36
N GLU A 3 -16.25 4.28 8.50
CA GLU A 3 -14.99 4.17 9.25
C GLU A 3 -15.25 3.96 10.74
N ASP A 4 -16.12 4.78 11.37
CA ASP A 4 -16.49 4.56 12.78
C ASP A 4 -17.18 3.21 12.99
N ALA A 5 -18.00 2.77 12.04
CA ALA A 5 -18.71 1.50 12.12
C ALA A 5 -17.74 0.33 11.99
N LEU A 6 -16.77 0.43 11.07
CA LEU A 6 -15.71 -0.55 10.88
C LEU A 6 -14.77 -0.57 12.10
N ASP A 7 -14.34 0.58 12.61
CA ASP A 7 -13.54 0.69 13.83
C ASP A 7 -14.29 0.18 15.07
N ARG A 8 -15.61 0.36 15.15
CA ARG A 8 -16.44 -0.22 16.21
C ARG A 8 -16.58 -1.74 16.08
N ALA A 9 -16.64 -2.25 14.84
CA ALA A 9 -16.67 -3.68 14.58
C ALA A 9 -15.32 -4.35 14.92
N PHE A 10 -14.20 -3.76 14.50
CA PHE A 10 -12.85 -4.23 14.82
C PHE A 10 -12.54 -4.16 16.31
N ARG A 11 -13.09 -3.20 17.05
CA ARG A 11 -13.00 -3.18 18.53
C ARG A 11 -13.58 -4.42 19.21
N ARG A 12 -14.49 -5.15 18.55
CA ARG A 12 -15.10 -6.39 19.07
C ARG A 12 -14.41 -7.65 18.56
N LEU A 13 -13.42 -7.53 17.66
CA LEU A 13 -12.69 -8.63 17.04
C LEU A 13 -11.18 -8.33 17.15
N PRO A 14 -10.53 -8.72 18.27
CA PRO A 14 -9.12 -8.41 18.53
C PRO A 14 -8.17 -8.89 17.42
N ASP A 15 -8.54 -9.97 16.73
CA ASP A 15 -7.79 -10.58 15.63
C ASP A 15 -7.95 -9.83 14.30
N ALA A 16 -9.00 -9.00 14.16
CA ALA A 16 -9.22 -8.14 13.00
C ALA A 16 -8.63 -6.73 13.16
N ALA A 17 -7.92 -6.49 14.28
CA ALA A 17 -7.37 -5.17 14.57
C ALA A 17 -6.14 -4.87 13.69
N VAL A 18 -6.23 -3.80 12.92
CA VAL A 18 -5.10 -3.25 12.17
C VAL A 18 -4.07 -2.69 13.15
N LYS A 19 -2.97 -3.42 13.35
CA LYS A 19 -1.93 -3.09 14.33
C LYS A 19 -0.58 -3.00 13.66
N TRP A 20 0.16 -1.95 14.00
CA TRP A 20 1.55 -1.85 13.58
C TRP A 20 2.41 -2.87 14.34
N PRO A 21 3.26 -3.65 13.67
CA PRO A 21 4.05 -4.69 14.32
C PRO A 21 5.11 -4.09 15.25
N SER A 22 5.49 -4.87 16.27
CA SER A 22 6.66 -4.55 17.12
C SER A 22 7.95 -4.59 16.31
N LYS A 23 9.02 -3.94 16.78
CA LYS A 23 10.33 -3.97 16.11
C LYS A 23 10.89 -5.39 15.97
N THR A 24 10.75 -6.21 17.00
CA THR A 24 11.15 -7.62 16.97
C THR A 24 10.39 -8.39 15.90
N THR A 25 9.07 -8.20 15.82
CA THR A 25 8.24 -8.80 14.77
C THR A 25 8.66 -8.33 13.37
N GLN A 26 8.98 -7.04 13.19
CA GLN A 26 9.48 -6.52 11.91
C GLN A 26 10.80 -7.19 11.49
N GLU A 27 11.73 -7.37 12.43
CA GLU A 27 13.00 -8.04 12.18
C GLU A 27 12.81 -9.53 11.83
N ASP A 28 11.90 -10.22 12.52
CA ASP A 28 11.59 -11.61 12.24
C ASP A 28 10.95 -11.79 10.86
N TRP A 29 9.99 -10.94 10.50
CA TRP A 29 9.40 -10.93 9.16
C TRP A 29 10.41 -10.56 8.08
N ALA A 30 11.33 -9.62 8.36
CA ALA A 30 12.42 -9.31 7.46
C ALA A 30 13.36 -10.50 7.22
N LYS A 31 13.59 -11.38 8.21
CA LYS A 31 14.37 -12.60 7.99
C LYS A 31 13.69 -13.53 6.98
N LEU A 32 12.35 -13.63 7.03
CA LEU A 32 11.58 -14.47 6.11
C LEU A 32 11.65 -13.96 4.67
N THR A 33 11.51 -12.64 4.46
CA THR A 33 11.63 -12.05 3.12
C THR A 33 13.07 -12.10 2.62
N ASN A 34 14.06 -11.87 3.47
CA ASN A 34 15.48 -12.03 3.13
C ASN A 34 15.80 -13.47 2.68
N ALA A 35 15.16 -14.48 3.29
CA ALA A 35 15.34 -15.88 2.88
C ALA A 35 14.76 -16.15 1.47
N LYS A 36 13.67 -15.46 1.10
CA LYS A 36 13.07 -15.55 -0.24
C LYS A 36 13.87 -14.75 -1.28
N GLU A 37 14.23 -13.51 -0.97
CA GLU A 37 14.97 -12.61 -1.86
C GLU A 37 16.23 -12.07 -1.16
N PRO A 38 17.36 -12.81 -1.18
CA PRO A 38 18.57 -12.45 -0.44
C PRO A 38 19.21 -11.13 -0.85
N LEU A 39 18.89 -10.61 -2.03
CA LEU A 39 19.42 -9.33 -2.53
C LEU A 39 18.69 -8.11 -1.96
N VAL A 40 17.52 -8.30 -1.34
CA VAL A 40 16.68 -7.23 -0.82
C VAL A 40 16.48 -7.41 0.68
N HIS A 41 17.32 -6.74 1.46
CA HIS A 41 17.28 -6.87 2.91
C HIS A 41 16.27 -5.97 3.60
N GLY A 42 15.65 -6.50 4.65
CA GLY A 42 14.94 -5.71 5.67
C GLY A 42 13.46 -5.53 5.39
N VAL A 43 12.88 -6.23 4.41
CA VAL A 43 11.48 -6.02 4.02
C VAL A 43 10.54 -6.73 5.00
N PHE A 44 9.79 -6.01 5.83
CA PHE A 44 8.87 -6.64 6.78
C PHE A 44 7.41 -6.63 6.32
N GLY A 45 7.12 -5.98 5.20
CA GLY A 45 5.77 -5.84 4.70
C GLY A 45 5.71 -5.22 3.32
N PHE A 46 4.50 -5.19 2.79
CA PHE A 46 4.19 -4.80 1.41
C PHE A 46 3.05 -3.79 1.43
N VAL A 47 3.10 -2.76 0.60
CA VAL A 47 2.02 -1.76 0.50
C VAL A 47 1.60 -1.58 -0.94
N ASP A 48 0.29 -1.48 -1.15
CA ASP A 48 -0.29 -1.25 -2.47
C ASP A 48 -1.54 -0.39 -2.41
N GLY A 49 -1.82 0.29 -3.52
CA GLY A 49 -3.04 1.04 -3.77
C GLY A 49 -4.08 0.19 -4.50
N LYS A 50 -5.36 0.41 -4.21
CA LYS A 50 -6.47 -0.21 -4.96
C LYS A 50 -7.65 0.72 -5.08
N ASN A 51 -8.14 0.79 -6.31
CA ASN A 51 -9.32 1.55 -6.67
C ASN A 51 -10.56 0.65 -6.68
N TYR A 52 -11.58 1.06 -5.93
CA TYR A 52 -12.89 0.43 -5.92
C TYR A 52 -13.90 1.35 -6.62
N ARG A 53 -14.70 0.79 -7.53
CA ARG A 53 -15.71 1.55 -8.26
C ARG A 53 -16.81 2.03 -7.31
N VAL A 54 -17.26 3.25 -7.51
CA VAL A 54 -18.39 3.84 -6.78
C VAL A 54 -19.49 4.20 -7.78
N GLN A 55 -20.75 4.15 -7.33
CA GLN A 55 -21.86 4.62 -8.16
C GLN A 55 -21.67 6.10 -8.52
N SER A 56 -21.96 6.45 -9.78
CA SER A 56 -21.91 7.85 -10.24
C SER A 56 -22.74 8.74 -9.33
N LEU A 57 -22.08 9.71 -8.71
CA LEU A 57 -22.70 10.64 -7.79
C LEU A 57 -23.60 11.63 -8.53
N SER A 58 -24.77 11.94 -7.95
CA SER A 58 -25.66 12.99 -8.46
C SER A 58 -25.18 14.41 -8.16
N ASN A 59 -24.22 14.57 -7.23
CA ASN A 59 -23.55 15.83 -6.97
C ASN A 59 -22.27 15.94 -7.81
N VAL A 60 -22.23 16.93 -8.71
CA VAL A 60 -21.16 17.13 -9.69
C VAL A 60 -19.79 17.40 -9.06
N ASP A 61 -19.71 18.14 -7.96
CA ASP A 61 -18.45 18.48 -7.32
C ASP A 61 -17.79 17.26 -6.67
N LEU A 62 -18.62 16.42 -6.05
CA LEU A 62 -18.16 15.17 -5.45
C LEU A 62 -17.84 14.13 -6.51
N GLN A 63 -18.63 14.09 -7.60
CA GLN A 63 -18.31 13.26 -8.77
C GLN A 63 -16.94 13.64 -9.34
N ASN A 64 -16.68 14.94 -9.53
CA ASN A 64 -15.39 15.42 -10.02
C ASN A 64 -14.23 15.08 -9.09
N ALA A 65 -14.42 15.15 -7.77
CA ALA A 65 -13.37 14.79 -6.81
C ALA A 65 -13.02 13.29 -6.82
N GLN A 66 -14.01 12.43 -7.08
CA GLN A 66 -13.86 10.98 -7.14
C GLN A 66 -13.59 10.45 -8.55
N TYR A 67 -13.73 11.29 -9.57
CA TYR A 67 -13.47 10.93 -10.95
C TYR A 67 -11.96 10.80 -11.18
N ASP A 68 -11.56 9.61 -11.60
CA ASP A 68 -10.21 9.34 -12.05
C ASP A 68 -10.18 9.54 -13.57
N CYS A 69 -9.55 10.63 -14.01
CA CYS A 69 -9.40 10.96 -15.43
C CYS A 69 -8.59 9.92 -16.21
N TRP A 70 -7.72 9.16 -15.55
CA TRP A 70 -6.90 8.13 -16.18
C TRP A 70 -7.71 6.86 -16.43
N LEU A 71 -8.54 6.46 -15.45
CA LEU A 71 -9.38 5.27 -15.54
C LEU A 71 -10.78 5.53 -16.11
N HIS A 72 -11.08 6.80 -16.44
CA HIS A 72 -12.36 7.25 -17.02
C HIS A 72 -13.60 6.80 -16.24
N CYS A 73 -13.52 6.77 -14.90
CA CYS A 73 -14.62 6.34 -14.04
C CYS A 73 -14.51 6.94 -12.62
N VAL A 74 -15.52 6.72 -11.78
CA VAL A 74 -15.58 7.23 -10.41
C VAL A 74 -15.11 6.14 -9.45
N PHE A 75 -14.08 6.46 -8.65
CA PHE A 75 -13.47 5.53 -7.71
C PHE A 75 -13.35 6.10 -6.31
N VAL A 76 -13.24 5.18 -5.36
CA VAL A 76 -12.64 5.41 -4.06
C VAL A 76 -11.36 4.60 -3.99
N THR A 77 -10.29 5.26 -3.57
CA THR A 77 -8.96 4.66 -3.44
C THR A 77 -8.74 4.22 -2.01
N VAL A 78 -8.20 3.01 -1.87
CA VAL A 78 -7.75 2.44 -0.61
C VAL A 78 -6.28 2.10 -0.77
N CYS A 79 -5.47 2.34 0.25
CA CYS A 79 -4.09 1.93 0.31
C CYS A 79 -3.91 1.02 1.52
N LEU A 80 -3.48 -0.23 1.30
CA LEU A 80 -3.33 -1.24 2.33
C LEU A 80 -1.86 -1.65 2.44
N CYS A 81 -1.40 -1.85 3.67
CA CYS A 81 -0.10 -2.38 3.96
C CYS A 81 -0.25 -3.67 4.77
N PHE A 82 0.38 -4.72 4.27
CA PHE A 82 0.33 -6.07 4.82
C PHE A 82 1.67 -6.47 5.42
N GLY A 83 1.61 -7.19 6.53
CA GLY A 83 2.74 -7.94 7.08
C GLY A 83 3.02 -9.20 6.27
N VAL A 84 4.16 -9.84 6.53
CA VAL A 84 4.54 -11.10 5.85
C VAL A 84 3.60 -12.26 6.18
N ASP A 85 2.85 -12.16 7.28
CA ASP A 85 1.84 -13.13 7.69
C ASP A 85 0.46 -12.90 7.05
N GLY A 86 0.35 -11.92 6.16
CA GLY A 86 -0.89 -11.52 5.47
C GLY A 86 -1.86 -10.70 6.31
N THR A 87 -1.45 -10.24 7.49
CA THR A 87 -2.27 -9.31 8.29
C THR A 87 -2.17 -7.89 7.78
N ILE A 88 -3.29 -7.15 7.79
CA ILE A 88 -3.27 -5.71 7.49
C ILE A 88 -2.69 -4.98 8.71
N ILE A 89 -1.53 -4.36 8.54
CA ILE A 89 -0.80 -3.64 9.60
C ILE A 89 -0.99 -2.12 9.53
N TRP A 90 -1.42 -1.62 8.37
CA TRP A 90 -1.84 -0.24 8.18
C TRP A 90 -2.80 -0.15 6.99
N ALA A 91 -3.76 0.77 7.07
CA ALA A 91 -4.72 1.02 6.01
C ALA A 91 -5.08 2.49 5.95
N ARG A 92 -5.35 2.97 4.74
CA ARG A 92 -6.06 4.21 4.47
C ARG A 92 -7.17 3.92 3.48
N HIS A 93 -8.39 4.31 3.80
CA HIS A 93 -9.59 3.96 3.01
C HIS A 93 -10.43 5.20 2.70
N ASN A 94 -11.47 5.04 1.89
CA ASN A 94 -12.46 6.08 1.53
C ASN A 94 -11.89 7.38 0.95
N CYS A 95 -10.70 7.34 0.36
CA CYS A 95 -10.14 8.54 -0.23
C CYS A 95 -10.70 8.76 -1.65
N PRO A 96 -10.89 10.03 -2.06
CA PRO A 96 -11.37 10.33 -3.41
C PRO A 96 -10.46 9.70 -4.47
N GLY A 97 -11.06 9.13 -5.53
CA GLY A 97 -10.35 8.43 -6.60
C GLY A 97 -9.28 9.25 -7.35
N SER A 98 -9.30 10.58 -7.24
CA SER A 98 -8.27 11.46 -7.79
C SER A 98 -6.95 11.46 -7.00
N TRP A 99 -6.92 10.85 -5.81
CA TRP A 99 -5.72 10.80 -4.98
C TRP A 99 -4.77 9.70 -5.46
N ASN A 100 -3.52 10.07 -5.76
CA ASN A 100 -2.48 9.09 -6.06
C ASN A 100 -1.92 8.41 -4.80
N ASP A 101 -1.29 7.25 -4.99
CA ASP A 101 -0.74 6.41 -3.92
C ASP A 101 0.32 7.13 -3.06
N GLY A 102 1.11 8.00 -3.68
CA GLY A 102 2.07 8.83 -2.96
C GLY A 102 1.43 9.84 -1.99
N ALA A 103 0.33 10.49 -2.39
CA ALA A 103 -0.42 11.40 -1.55
C ALA A 103 -1.19 10.66 -0.44
N MET A 104 -1.68 9.46 -0.75
CA MET A 104 -2.38 8.54 0.13
C MET A 104 -1.48 8.02 1.25
N SER A 105 -0.25 7.66 0.92
CA SER A 105 0.70 7.05 1.84
C SER A 105 1.40 8.03 2.79
N ARG A 106 1.06 9.33 2.82
CA ARG A 106 1.74 10.32 3.67
C ARG A 106 1.81 9.95 5.16
N SER A 107 0.75 9.37 5.72
CA SER A 107 0.76 8.92 7.12
C SER A 107 1.57 7.63 7.32
N LEU A 108 1.63 6.75 6.31
CA LEU A 108 2.53 5.60 6.28
C LEU A 108 4.00 6.07 6.20
N GLN A 109 4.31 7.04 5.34
CA GLN A 109 5.63 7.65 5.20
C GLN A 109 6.11 8.24 6.53
N ALA A 110 5.25 9.00 7.22
CA ALA A 110 5.57 9.55 8.54
C ALA A 110 5.83 8.45 9.58
N ARG A 111 5.07 7.35 9.51
CA ARG A 111 5.28 6.18 10.37
C ARG A 111 6.58 5.44 10.06
N MET A 112 6.92 5.28 8.77
CA MET A 112 8.17 4.68 8.33
C MET A 112 9.38 5.52 8.73
N ALA A 113 9.25 6.85 8.72
CA ALA A 113 10.29 7.79 9.15
C ALA A 113 10.48 7.87 10.68
N ASP A 114 9.60 7.26 11.48
CA ASP A 114 9.67 7.30 12.95
C ASP A 114 10.50 6.13 13.50
N ASP A 115 11.71 6.41 13.98
CA ASP A 115 12.62 5.44 14.58
C ASP A 115 12.10 4.79 15.86
N ARG A 116 11.06 5.37 16.49
CA ARG A 116 10.39 4.72 17.62
C ARG A 116 9.52 3.56 17.14
N ARG A 117 9.09 3.58 15.88
CA ARG A 117 8.16 2.59 15.29
C ARG A 117 8.85 1.60 14.38
N VAL A 118 9.87 2.02 13.64
CA VAL A 118 10.57 1.17 12.66
C VAL A 118 12.00 0.90 13.12
N ALA A 119 12.42 -0.35 13.09
CA ALA A 119 13.79 -0.71 13.46
C ALA A 119 14.81 -0.29 12.37
N PRO A 120 16.09 -0.06 12.72
CA PRO A 120 17.11 0.31 11.74
C PRO A 120 17.22 -0.71 10.60
N GLY A 121 17.29 -0.23 9.35
CA GLY A 121 17.43 -1.08 8.17
C GLY A 121 16.15 -1.81 7.72
N ILE A 122 15.04 -1.65 8.44
CA ILE A 122 13.74 -2.21 8.10
C ILE A 122 12.99 -1.35 7.08
N LYS A 123 12.30 -2.02 6.16
CA LYS A 123 11.72 -1.46 4.94
C LYS A 123 10.36 -2.05 4.62
N VAL A 124 9.56 -1.33 3.85
CA VAL A 124 8.36 -1.84 3.16
C VAL A 124 8.62 -1.80 1.66
N ALA A 125 8.20 -2.84 0.95
CA ALA A 125 8.22 -2.84 -0.51
C ALA A 125 6.88 -2.34 -1.07
N SER A 126 6.94 -1.53 -2.13
CA SER A 126 5.77 -0.93 -2.76
C SER A 126 5.93 -0.85 -4.28
N ASP A 127 4.87 -0.43 -4.97
CA ASP A 127 4.96 -0.10 -6.38
C ASP A 127 5.67 1.24 -6.62
N SER A 128 5.95 1.56 -7.89
CA SER A 128 6.68 2.77 -8.28
C SER A 128 5.92 4.09 -8.06
N ALA A 129 4.65 4.06 -7.67
CA ALA A 129 3.85 5.26 -7.41
C ALA A 129 4.09 5.82 -5.99
N PHE A 130 4.72 5.05 -5.10
CA PHE A 130 5.06 5.51 -3.75
C PHE A 130 6.39 6.27 -3.72
N PRO A 131 6.50 7.32 -2.88
CA PRO A 131 7.71 8.12 -2.80
C PRO A 131 8.82 7.41 -2.03
N VAL A 132 10.00 7.37 -2.65
CA VAL A 132 11.22 6.75 -2.11
C VAL A 132 12.28 7.76 -1.66
N ALA A 133 11.95 9.06 -1.66
CA ALA A 133 12.88 10.14 -1.35
C ALA A 133 12.69 10.74 0.05
N GLY A 134 13.62 11.62 0.45
CA GLY A 134 13.55 12.36 1.70
C GLY A 134 13.58 11.45 2.93
N ARG A 135 12.61 11.60 3.84
CA ARG A 135 12.55 10.81 5.09
C ARG A 135 12.19 9.34 4.88
N CYS A 136 11.73 8.97 3.68
CA CYS A 136 11.41 7.59 3.30
C CYS A 136 12.56 6.90 2.56
N ALA A 137 13.66 7.62 2.30
CA ALA A 137 14.82 7.09 1.59
C ALA A 137 15.37 5.84 2.29
N GLY A 138 15.42 4.74 1.54
CA GLY A 138 15.86 3.44 2.03
C GLY A 138 14.89 2.72 2.97
N ARG A 139 13.70 3.28 3.22
CA ARG A 139 12.65 2.68 4.08
C ARG A 139 11.42 2.23 3.29
N ILE A 140 11.07 2.94 2.23
CA ILE A 140 10.13 2.46 1.22
C ILE A 140 10.96 2.17 -0.01
N ILE A 141 10.88 0.93 -0.51
CA ILE A 141 11.62 0.49 -1.69
C ILE A 141 10.66 0.13 -2.82
N THR A 142 11.04 0.51 -4.03
CA THR A 142 10.26 0.29 -5.25
C THR A 142 11.14 -0.34 -6.31
N PRO A 143 10.59 -1.17 -7.20
CA PRO A 143 11.32 -1.57 -8.39
C PRO A 143 11.64 -0.33 -9.23
N LEU A 144 12.81 -0.32 -9.87
CA LEU A 144 13.20 0.75 -10.77
C LEU A 144 12.45 0.61 -12.10
N LYS A 145 12.01 1.74 -12.68
CA LYS A 145 11.50 1.76 -14.04
C LYS A 145 12.65 1.59 -15.02
N GLU A 146 12.37 1.05 -16.20
CA GLU A 146 13.38 0.83 -17.25
C GLU A 146 14.13 2.12 -17.60
N CYS A 147 13.41 3.24 -17.76
CA CYS A 147 14.01 4.55 -18.00
C CYS A 147 14.93 5.03 -16.86
N ASP A 148 14.68 4.59 -15.62
CA ASP A 148 15.54 4.93 -14.48
C ASP A 148 16.79 4.04 -14.44
N LEU A 149 16.67 2.75 -14.82
CA LEU A 149 17.82 1.85 -14.98
C LEU A 149 18.80 2.38 -16.04
N GLU A 150 18.29 2.93 -17.14
CA GLU A 150 19.11 3.49 -18.23
C GLU A 150 19.96 4.69 -17.79
N ARG A 151 19.54 5.42 -16.74
CA ARG A 151 20.29 6.56 -16.19
C ARG A 151 21.54 6.13 -15.42
N HIS A 152 21.68 4.84 -15.10
CA HIS A 152 22.86 4.30 -14.42
C HIS A 152 23.91 3.78 -15.40
N PRO A 153 25.20 3.75 -14.99
CA PRO A 153 26.29 3.18 -15.79
C PRO A 153 25.97 1.75 -16.22
N HIS A 154 26.33 1.39 -17.46
CA HIS A 154 26.07 0.06 -18.03
C HIS A 154 26.51 -1.10 -17.12
N SER A 155 27.64 -0.95 -16.42
CA SER A 155 28.17 -1.97 -15.50
C SER A 155 27.29 -2.24 -14.28
N GLN A 156 26.39 -1.32 -13.90
CA GLN A 156 25.52 -1.43 -12.74
C GLN A 156 24.09 -1.85 -13.11
N ARG A 157 23.68 -1.70 -14.39
CA ARG A 157 22.31 -1.93 -14.84
C ARG A 157 21.83 -3.35 -14.57
N ALA A 158 22.67 -4.36 -14.82
CA ALA A 158 22.32 -5.76 -14.58
C ALA A 158 21.99 -6.01 -13.09
N ALA A 159 22.83 -5.52 -12.18
CA ALA A 159 22.60 -5.68 -10.75
C ALA A 159 21.34 -4.94 -10.28
N LEU A 160 21.11 -3.72 -10.77
CA LEU A 160 19.92 -2.92 -10.45
C LEU A 160 18.62 -3.54 -11.01
N HIS A 161 18.69 -4.16 -12.19
CA HIS A 161 17.59 -4.90 -12.76
C HIS A 161 17.25 -6.10 -11.88
N THR A 162 18.24 -6.92 -11.51
CA THR A 162 18.02 -8.07 -10.62
C THR A 162 17.46 -7.65 -9.26
N MET A 163 17.95 -6.56 -8.66
CA MET A 163 17.36 -6.02 -7.43
C MET A 163 15.91 -5.59 -7.63
N SER A 164 15.57 -4.98 -8.77
CA SER A 164 14.20 -4.57 -9.10
C SER A 164 13.28 -5.78 -9.30
N ASP A 165 13.79 -6.87 -9.89
CA ASP A 165 13.06 -8.14 -10.03
C ASP A 165 12.77 -8.74 -8.64
N CYS A 166 13.75 -8.74 -7.74
CA CYS A 166 13.56 -9.19 -6.35
C CYS A 166 12.48 -8.35 -5.62
N ILE A 167 12.50 -7.02 -5.75
CA ILE A 167 11.47 -6.16 -5.15
C ILE A 167 10.09 -6.48 -5.74
N THR A 168 10.02 -6.72 -7.05
CA THR A 168 8.78 -7.10 -7.75
C THR A 168 8.25 -8.45 -7.26
N SER A 169 9.14 -9.45 -7.11
CA SER A 169 8.83 -10.79 -6.58
C SER A 169 8.29 -10.74 -5.15
N LEU A 170 8.85 -9.89 -4.30
CA LEU A 170 8.33 -9.66 -2.95
C LEU A 170 6.94 -9.03 -2.98
N ARG A 171 6.74 -8.01 -3.83
CA ARG A 171 5.47 -7.30 -3.95
C ARG A 171 4.33 -8.17 -4.49
N GLN A 172 4.60 -9.25 -5.23
CA GLN A 172 3.54 -10.18 -5.67
C GLN A 172 2.66 -10.69 -4.50
N ALA A 173 3.20 -10.76 -3.27
CA ALA A 173 2.43 -11.12 -2.09
C ALA A 173 1.23 -10.19 -1.86
N VAL A 174 1.42 -8.86 -1.96
CA VAL A 174 0.32 -7.90 -1.78
C VAL A 174 -0.67 -7.94 -2.94
N GLU A 175 -0.25 -8.23 -4.16
CA GLU A 175 -1.18 -8.37 -5.29
C GLU A 175 -2.13 -9.55 -5.10
N TRP A 176 -1.64 -10.68 -4.56
CA TRP A 176 -2.48 -11.83 -4.24
C TRP A 176 -3.47 -11.52 -3.12
N GLU A 177 -3.01 -10.90 -2.04
CA GLU A 177 -3.88 -10.52 -0.91
C GLU A 177 -4.96 -9.52 -1.33
N MET A 178 -4.58 -8.52 -2.14
CA MET A 178 -5.50 -7.54 -2.69
C MET A 178 -6.47 -8.17 -3.69
N GLY A 179 -6.02 -9.12 -4.50
CA GLY A 179 -6.86 -9.89 -5.43
C GLY A 179 -7.90 -10.75 -4.70
N ASP A 180 -7.47 -11.47 -3.66
CA ASP A 180 -8.32 -12.38 -2.91
C ASP A 180 -9.40 -11.67 -2.10
N ALA A 181 -9.14 -10.45 -1.60
CA ALA A 181 -10.17 -9.66 -0.94
C ALA A 181 -11.43 -9.49 -1.81
N GLY A 182 -11.27 -9.31 -3.13
CA GLY A 182 -12.40 -9.20 -4.08
C GLY A 182 -13.07 -10.55 -4.38
N ASN A 183 -12.30 -11.64 -4.31
CA ASN A 183 -12.81 -13.01 -4.53
C ASN A 183 -13.65 -13.49 -3.34
N VAL A 184 -13.16 -13.26 -2.12
CA VAL A 184 -13.81 -13.67 -0.87
C VAL A 184 -15.00 -12.75 -0.55
N TYR A 185 -14.82 -11.44 -0.71
CA TYR A 185 -15.87 -10.45 -0.46
C TYR A 185 -16.39 -9.88 -1.78
N ARG A 186 -17.15 -10.69 -2.52
CA ARG A 186 -17.76 -10.30 -3.81
C ARG A 186 -18.58 -8.99 -3.73
N GLN A 187 -19.05 -8.62 -2.54
CA GLN A 187 -19.69 -7.33 -2.26
C GLN A 187 -18.80 -6.11 -2.57
N LEU A 188 -17.47 -6.24 -2.45
CA LEU A 188 -16.49 -5.21 -2.83
C LEU A 188 -16.39 -5.02 -4.35
N MET A 189 -16.90 -5.96 -5.14
CA MET A 189 -16.97 -5.85 -6.61
C MET A 189 -18.23 -5.12 -7.09
N HIS A 190 -19.20 -4.89 -6.21
CA HIS A 190 -20.34 -4.05 -6.52
C HIS A 190 -20.01 -2.58 -6.26
N PRO A 191 -20.50 -1.65 -7.10
CA PRO A 191 -20.34 -0.22 -6.83
C PRO A 191 -20.85 0.13 -5.44
N LEU A 192 -19.97 0.69 -4.61
CA LEU A 192 -20.32 1.06 -3.24
C LEU A 192 -21.40 2.14 -3.25
N THR A 193 -22.38 2.01 -2.34
CA THR A 193 -23.40 3.04 -2.14
C THR A 193 -22.79 4.25 -1.43
N TYR A 194 -23.16 5.44 -1.90
CA TYR A 194 -22.62 6.70 -1.39
C TYR A 194 -23.53 7.34 -0.34
N ASN A 195 -22.94 7.98 0.68
CA ASN A 195 -23.65 8.83 1.63
C ASN A 195 -23.25 10.32 1.47
N PRO A 196 -24.17 11.20 1.04
CA PRO A 196 -23.90 12.62 0.76
C PRO A 196 -23.49 13.48 1.95
N VAL A 197 -23.67 12.98 3.17
CA VAL A 197 -23.46 13.77 4.40
C VAL A 197 -22.05 13.59 4.96
N VAL A 198 -21.29 12.61 4.47
CA VAL A 198 -20.02 12.18 5.06
C VAL A 198 -18.86 12.42 4.08
N ARG A 199 -18.04 13.44 4.35
CA ARG A 199 -16.69 13.56 3.78
C ARG A 199 -15.71 12.85 4.71
N GLY A 200 -14.94 11.89 4.17
CA GLY A 200 -13.77 11.31 4.84
C GLY A 200 -12.63 12.30 4.96
#